data_AF-A0A2N2FDH9-F1
#
_entry.id   AF-A0A2N2FDH9-F1
#
_cell.length_a   1.000
_cell.length_b   1.000
_cell.length_c   1.000
_cell.angle_alpha   90.00
_cell.angle_beta   90.00
_cell.angle_gamma   90.00
#
_symmetry.space_group_name_H-M   'P 1'
#
loop_
_entity.id
_entity.type
_entity.pdbx_description
1 polymer ?
#
loop_
_entity_poly.entity_id
_entity_poly.type
_entity_poly.pdbx_seq_one_letter_code
_entity_poly.pdbx_strand_id
1 'polypeptide(L)'
;MVILKLPDEIEKARASNRIVAEVLSKLREKVKPGVKTKDLDKFAEEIALKRGAKPAFKGYHGYPYSLCISVNEVVVHGMPSDRILEEGDIVGLDFGVYYQGYFGDATITLPLGKVSEKALKLIRVTEQSLYAGIEQAVDGNRLGDISAAVQSTVEDAGYSVVRDFVGHGIGKNLHED
;
A
#
# COMPACT_ATOMS: atom_id res chain seq x y z
N MET A 1 -21.62 -4.72 5.50
CA MET A 1 -22.51 -3.55 5.29
C MET A 1 -21.64 -2.31 5.22
N VAL A 2 -21.65 -1.61 4.09
CA VAL A 2 -20.83 -0.40 3.89
C VAL A 2 -21.28 0.72 4.82
N ILE A 3 -20.33 1.33 5.54
CA ILE A 3 -20.58 2.38 6.52
C ILE A 3 -20.49 3.75 5.84
N LEU A 4 -21.59 4.51 5.85
CA LEU A 4 -21.60 5.92 5.43
C LEU A 4 -20.97 6.79 6.53
N LYS A 5 -19.83 7.41 6.20
CA LYS A 5 -19.04 8.21 7.13
C LYS A 5 -19.61 9.62 7.28
N LEU A 6 -19.69 10.12 8.51
CA LEU A 6 -20.04 11.50 8.81
C LEU A 6 -18.90 12.47 8.38
N PRO A 7 -19.17 13.76 8.20
CA PRO A 7 -18.15 14.73 7.82
C PRO A 7 -16.90 14.73 8.72
N ASP A 8 -17.06 14.61 10.05
CA ASP A 8 -15.94 14.56 10.98
C ASP A 8 -15.14 13.24 10.89
N GLU A 9 -15.81 12.14 10.57
CA GLU A 9 -15.20 10.83 10.32
C GLU A 9 -14.35 10.86 9.04
N ILE A 10 -14.81 11.57 8.01
CA ILE A 10 -14.04 11.82 6.78
C ILE A 10 -12.77 12.62 7.10
N GLU A 11 -12.85 13.66 7.93
CA GLU A 11 -11.66 14.43 8.33
C GLU A 11 -10.65 13.59 9.12
N LYS A 12 -11.10 12.70 10.01
CA LYS A 12 -10.22 11.78 10.76
C LYS A 12 -9.55 10.76 9.84
N ALA A 13 -10.30 10.19 8.89
CA ALA A 13 -9.73 9.31 7.87
C ALA A 13 -8.70 10.07 7.01
N ARG A 14 -8.98 11.32 6.63
CA ARG A 14 -8.04 12.18 5.89
C ARG A 14 -6.77 12.45 6.69
N ALA A 15 -6.88 12.74 7.99
CA ALA A 15 -5.73 12.95 8.86
C ALA A 15 -4.83 11.70 8.95
N SER A 16 -5.44 10.52 9.08
CA SER A 16 -4.72 9.24 9.11
C SER A 16 -3.98 8.99 7.79
N ASN A 17 -4.64 9.16 6.65
CA ASN A 17 -4.04 8.97 5.33
C ASN A 17 -2.95 10.00 4.98
N ARG A 18 -3.02 11.22 5.53
CA ARG A 18 -1.93 12.21 5.40
C ARG A 18 -0.63 11.72 6.07
N ILE A 19 -0.73 11.05 7.22
CA ILE A 19 0.43 10.46 7.89
C ILE A 19 1.00 9.32 7.06
N VAL A 20 0.14 8.43 6.52
CA VAL A 20 0.58 7.36 5.60
C VAL A 20 1.31 7.93 4.40
N ALA A 21 0.74 8.93 3.73
CA ALA A 21 1.36 9.58 2.58
C ALA A 21 2.72 10.21 2.92
N GLU A 22 2.85 10.84 4.11
CA GLU A 22 4.13 11.36 4.58
C GLU A 22 5.18 10.24 4.74
N VAL A 23 4.79 9.13 5.37
CA VAL A 23 5.69 7.98 5.60
C VAL A 23 6.14 7.38 4.29
N LEU A 24 5.22 7.10 3.36
CA LEU A 24 5.55 6.54 2.05
C LEU A 24 6.41 7.49 1.20
N SER A 25 6.18 8.81 1.27
CA SER A 25 7.03 9.81 0.62
C SER A 25 8.46 9.79 1.16
N LYS A 26 8.62 9.75 2.49
CA LYS A 26 9.93 9.67 3.13
C LYS A 26 10.63 8.33 2.88
N LEU A 27 9.87 7.23 2.81
CA LEU A 27 10.40 5.93 2.44
C LEU A 27 10.94 5.96 1.00
N ARG A 28 10.21 6.55 0.05
CA ARG A 28 10.66 6.70 -1.34
C ARG A 28 12.03 7.37 -1.46
N GLU A 29 12.32 8.36 -0.61
CA GLU A 29 13.64 9.03 -0.57
C GLU A 29 14.74 8.16 0.04
N LYS A 30 14.38 7.22 0.93
CA LYS A 30 15.31 6.40 1.69
C LYS A 30 15.62 5.06 1.02
N VAL A 31 14.67 4.50 0.28
CA VAL A 31 14.79 3.19 -0.35
C VAL A 31 15.80 3.26 -1.49
N LYS A 32 16.87 2.47 -1.38
CA LYS A 32 17.94 2.36 -2.37
C LYS A 32 18.71 1.04 -2.19
N PRO A 33 19.49 0.60 -3.20
CA PRO A 33 20.39 -0.53 -3.04
C PRO A 33 21.29 -0.39 -1.81
N GLY A 34 21.53 -1.50 -1.11
CA GLY A 34 22.34 -1.56 0.12
C GLY A 34 21.57 -1.31 1.41
N VAL A 35 20.28 -0.94 1.36
CA VAL A 35 19.47 -0.75 2.57
C VAL A 35 18.85 -2.06 3.03
N LYS A 36 18.91 -2.35 4.33
CA LYS A 36 18.18 -3.48 4.93
C LYS A 36 16.69 -3.17 5.05
N THR A 37 15.86 -4.13 4.70
CA THR A 37 14.38 -4.01 4.80
C THR A 37 13.92 -3.71 6.24
N LYS A 38 14.53 -4.33 7.25
CA LYS A 38 14.24 -4.05 8.68
C LYS A 38 14.55 -2.61 9.12
N ASP A 39 15.47 -1.92 8.45
CA ASP A 39 15.78 -0.51 8.79
C ASP A 39 14.78 0.46 8.16
N LEU A 40 14.10 0.07 7.07
CA LEU A 40 12.96 0.80 6.51
C LEU A 40 11.74 0.70 7.43
N ASP A 41 11.48 -0.48 7.98
CA ASP A 41 10.39 -0.69 8.95
C ASP A 41 10.54 0.20 10.20
N LYS A 42 11.73 0.18 10.83
CA LYS A 42 12.03 1.07 11.98
C LYS A 42 11.82 2.54 11.62
N PHE A 43 12.28 2.95 10.44
CA PHE A 43 12.15 4.33 9.98
C PHE A 43 10.69 4.75 9.80
N ALA A 44 9.86 3.88 9.21
CA ALA A 44 8.42 4.11 9.05
C ALA A 44 7.72 4.22 10.42
N GLU A 45 8.04 3.30 11.35
CA GLU A 45 7.50 3.29 12.71
C GLU A 45 7.83 4.57 13.46
N GLU A 46 9.09 5.03 13.42
CA GLU A 46 9.52 6.25 14.08
C GLU A 46 8.74 7.49 13.62
N ILE A 47 8.44 7.60 12.32
CA ILE A 47 7.68 8.73 11.77
C ILE A 47 6.25 8.69 12.28
N ALA A 48 5.59 7.53 12.23
CA ALA A 48 4.22 7.38 12.73
C ALA A 48 4.11 7.72 14.23
N LEU A 49 5.04 7.20 15.04
CA LEU A 49 5.09 7.49 16.47
C LEU A 49 5.31 8.99 16.76
N LYS A 50 6.20 9.66 16.00
CA LYS A 50 6.41 11.11 16.09
C LYS A 50 5.17 11.94 15.73
N ARG A 51 4.25 11.39 14.94
CA ARG A 51 2.96 11.99 14.60
C ARG A 51 1.84 11.63 15.60
N GLY A 52 2.14 10.82 16.62
CA GLY A 52 1.16 10.34 17.58
C GLY A 52 0.23 9.26 17.02
N ALA A 53 0.61 8.63 15.90
CA ALA A 53 -0.13 7.52 15.30
C ALA A 53 0.49 6.17 15.67
N LYS A 54 -0.32 5.12 15.68
CA LYS A 54 0.14 3.74 15.87
C LYS A 54 0.29 3.05 14.51
N PRO A 55 1.35 2.28 14.25
CA PRO A 55 1.41 1.43 13.06
C PRO A 55 0.25 0.45 13.05
N ALA A 56 -0.53 0.41 11.98
CA ALA A 56 -1.77 -0.39 11.92
C ALA A 56 -1.49 -1.90 11.87
N PHE A 57 -0.41 -2.29 11.20
CA PHE A 57 -0.11 -3.70 10.93
C PHE A 57 0.58 -4.39 12.11
N LYS A 58 1.28 -3.62 12.95
CA LYS A 58 2.07 -4.19 14.05
C LYS A 58 1.17 -4.76 15.14
N GLY A 59 1.22 -6.07 15.29
CA GLY A 59 0.38 -6.88 16.18
C GLY A 59 -0.91 -7.38 15.53
N TYR A 60 -1.24 -6.95 14.31
CA TYR A 60 -2.46 -7.36 13.62
C TYR A 60 -2.34 -8.84 13.20
N HIS A 61 -3.20 -9.70 13.75
CA HIS A 61 -3.13 -11.17 13.59
C HIS A 61 -1.73 -11.77 13.81
N GLY A 62 -0.94 -11.18 14.71
CA GLY A 62 0.42 -11.64 15.02
C GLY A 62 1.49 -11.17 14.05
N TYR A 63 1.18 -10.30 13.08
CA TYR A 63 2.18 -9.67 12.22
C TYR A 63 3.10 -8.74 13.05
N PRO A 64 4.43 -8.95 13.09
CA PRO A 64 5.27 -8.31 14.10
C PRO A 64 5.86 -6.95 13.69
N TYR A 65 5.63 -6.50 12.46
CA TYR A 65 6.27 -5.30 11.88
C TYR A 65 5.25 -4.18 11.60
N SER A 66 5.76 -2.96 11.42
CA SER A 66 4.97 -1.77 11.10
C SER A 66 4.73 -1.62 9.59
N LEU A 67 5.68 -2.09 8.78
CA LEU A 67 5.71 -1.97 7.34
C LEU A 67 5.67 -3.38 6.70
N CYS A 68 4.92 -3.51 5.61
CA CYS A 68 5.00 -4.65 4.71
C CYS A 68 5.97 -4.30 3.57
N ILE A 69 6.96 -5.17 3.31
CA ILE A 69 7.98 -4.97 2.28
C ILE A 69 8.01 -6.20 1.36
N SER A 70 7.40 -6.05 0.19
CA SER A 70 7.26 -7.10 -0.82
C SER A 70 8.30 -6.91 -1.93
N VAL A 71 9.36 -7.74 -1.93
CA VAL A 71 10.42 -7.67 -2.94
C VAL A 71 10.17 -8.68 -4.05
N ASN A 72 10.20 -8.23 -5.30
CA ASN A 72 10.12 -9.05 -6.52
C ASN A 72 8.89 -9.98 -6.58
N GLU A 73 9.07 -11.29 -6.38
CA GLU A 73 8.01 -12.31 -6.47
C GLU A 73 7.03 -12.30 -5.29
N VAL A 74 7.36 -11.60 -4.21
CA VAL A 74 6.48 -11.46 -3.05
C VAL A 74 5.31 -10.56 -3.43
N VAL A 75 4.09 -11.10 -3.38
CA VAL A 75 2.88 -10.39 -3.81
C VAL A 75 2.47 -9.30 -2.81
N VAL A 76 2.17 -9.68 -1.58
CA VAL A 76 1.78 -8.79 -0.46
C VAL A 76 2.32 -9.36 0.86
N HIS A 77 2.28 -8.57 1.93
CA HIS A 77 2.62 -8.99 3.30
C HIS A 77 4.05 -9.53 3.47
N GLY A 78 4.99 -9.10 2.63
CA GLY A 78 6.40 -9.41 2.82
C GLY A 78 6.91 -8.86 4.16
N MET A 79 7.58 -9.71 4.95
CA MET A 79 8.08 -9.32 6.26
C MET A 79 9.46 -8.66 6.17
N PRO A 80 9.66 -7.48 6.79
CA PRO A 80 10.98 -6.89 6.98
C PRO A 80 11.97 -7.87 7.64
N SER A 81 13.20 -7.90 7.14
CA SER A 81 14.24 -8.83 7.59
C SER A 81 15.64 -8.23 7.43
N ASP A 82 16.69 -9.04 7.67
CA ASP A 82 18.06 -8.65 7.36
C ASP A 82 18.38 -8.65 5.85
N ARG A 83 17.40 -8.94 4.97
CA ARG A 83 17.52 -8.80 3.52
C ARG A 83 17.98 -7.39 3.17
N ILE A 84 19.07 -7.32 2.41
CA ILE A 84 19.59 -6.11 1.79
C ILE A 84 18.94 -5.97 0.42
N LEU A 85 18.46 -4.77 0.11
CA LEU A 85 17.90 -4.45 -1.20
C LEU A 85 19.00 -4.30 -2.24
N GLU A 86 18.77 -4.81 -3.44
CA GLU A 86 19.77 -4.82 -4.51
C GLU A 86 19.33 -3.93 -5.69
N GLU A 87 20.29 -3.50 -6.50
CA GLU A 87 19.97 -2.86 -7.77
C GLU A 87 19.31 -3.86 -8.71
N GLY A 88 18.22 -3.47 -9.36
CA GLY A 88 17.41 -4.35 -10.20
C GLY A 88 16.14 -4.86 -9.51
N ASP A 89 16.03 -4.76 -8.18
CA ASP A 89 14.82 -5.11 -7.44
C ASP A 89 13.65 -4.16 -7.77
N ILE A 90 12.44 -4.68 -7.66
CA ILE A 90 11.23 -3.88 -7.44
C ILE A 90 10.69 -4.15 -6.04
N VAL A 91 10.25 -3.10 -5.34
CA VAL A 91 9.86 -3.18 -3.93
C VAL A 91 8.51 -2.54 -3.71
N GLY A 92 7.53 -3.34 -3.29
CA GLY A 92 6.27 -2.89 -2.71
C GLY A 92 6.45 -2.48 -1.25
N LEU A 93 5.98 -1.29 -0.90
CA LEU A 93 6.01 -0.72 0.44
C LEU A 93 4.58 -0.39 0.84
N ASP A 94 4.05 -1.18 1.76
CA ASP A 94 2.68 -1.10 2.22
C ASP A 94 2.65 -0.70 3.68
N PHE A 95 1.95 0.38 4.01
CA PHE A 95 1.98 1.01 5.33
C PHE A 95 0.62 1.56 5.73
N GLY A 96 0.19 1.18 6.93
CA GLY A 96 -1.02 1.71 7.54
C GLY A 96 -0.78 2.32 8.92
N VAL A 97 -1.66 3.24 9.33
CA VAL A 97 -1.67 3.82 10.67
C VAL A 97 -3.06 3.82 11.28
N TYR A 98 -3.11 3.79 12.60
CA TYR A 98 -4.29 4.12 13.39
C TYR A 98 -4.06 5.46 14.10
N TYR A 99 -4.87 6.46 13.76
CA TYR A 99 -4.76 7.82 14.28
C TYR A 99 -6.15 8.41 14.55
N GLN A 100 -6.34 9.00 15.73
CA GLN A 100 -7.60 9.64 16.14
C GLN A 100 -8.86 8.77 15.93
N GLY A 101 -8.74 7.46 16.12
CA GLY A 101 -9.87 6.53 15.99
C GLY A 101 -10.10 5.97 14.58
N TYR A 102 -9.24 6.29 13.62
CA TYR A 102 -9.39 5.91 12.22
C TYR A 102 -8.11 5.29 11.66
N PHE A 103 -8.30 4.34 10.75
CA PHE A 103 -7.24 3.74 9.97
C PHE A 103 -6.99 4.53 8.67
N GLY A 104 -5.73 4.58 8.26
CA GLY A 104 -5.31 4.95 6.91
C GLY A 104 -4.36 3.89 6.38
N ASP A 105 -4.34 3.70 5.07
CA ASP A 105 -3.62 2.62 4.42
C ASP A 105 -3.29 2.97 2.96
N ALA A 106 -2.08 2.66 2.53
CA ALA A 106 -1.66 2.77 1.15
C ALA A 106 -0.39 1.97 0.88
N THR A 107 -0.24 1.57 -0.37
CA THR A 107 0.94 0.88 -0.88
C THR A 107 1.51 1.62 -2.09
N ILE A 108 2.84 1.61 -2.24
CA ILE A 108 3.54 2.02 -3.47
C ILE A 108 4.54 0.95 -3.91
N THR A 109 4.84 0.87 -5.20
CA THR A 109 5.92 0.02 -5.73
C THR A 109 7.01 0.88 -6.35
N LEU A 110 8.27 0.62 -6.01
CA LEU A 110 9.43 1.39 -6.46
C LEU A 110 10.45 0.51 -7.18
N PRO A 111 11.00 0.95 -8.33
CA PRO A 111 12.17 0.32 -8.94
C PRO A 111 13.47 0.76 -8.23
N LEU A 112 14.41 -0.14 -8.01
CA LEU A 112 15.70 0.17 -7.38
C LEU A 112 16.84 0.24 -8.40
N GLY A 113 17.33 1.46 -8.63
CA GLY A 113 18.37 1.71 -9.62
C GLY A 113 17.90 1.33 -11.03
N LYS A 114 18.75 0.66 -11.82
CA LYS A 114 18.38 0.20 -13.15
C LYS A 114 17.66 -1.15 -13.08
N VAL A 115 16.35 -1.15 -13.34
CA VAL A 115 15.54 -2.37 -13.44
C VAL A 115 15.24 -2.73 -14.91
N SER A 116 14.73 -3.93 -15.15
CA SER A 116 14.37 -4.38 -16.51
C SER A 116 13.16 -3.63 -17.08
N GLU A 117 13.06 -3.53 -18.42
CA GLU A 117 11.88 -2.98 -19.10
C GLU A 117 10.59 -3.71 -18.72
N LYS A 118 10.68 -5.03 -18.48
CA LYS A 118 9.54 -5.82 -18.01
C LYS A 118 9.06 -5.38 -16.63
N ALA A 119 9.98 -5.06 -15.74
CA ALA A 119 9.68 -4.56 -14.39
C ALA A 119 9.10 -3.14 -14.43
N LEU A 120 9.67 -2.24 -15.24
CA LEU A 120 9.11 -0.89 -15.46
C LEU A 120 7.70 -0.96 -16.06
N LYS A 121 7.48 -1.84 -17.05
CA LYS A 121 6.14 -2.07 -17.62
C LYS A 121 5.17 -2.59 -16.56
N LEU A 122 5.58 -3.52 -15.71
CA LEU A 122 4.74 -4.06 -14.64
C LEU A 122 4.30 -2.95 -13.67
N ILE A 123 5.24 -2.16 -13.14
CA ILE A 123 4.94 -1.06 -12.22
C ILE A 123 3.97 -0.06 -12.86
N ARG A 124 4.25 0.36 -14.10
CA ARG A 124 3.40 1.32 -14.82
C ARG A 124 2.00 0.78 -15.05
N VAL A 125 1.85 -0.47 -15.48
CA VAL A 125 0.54 -1.06 -15.75
C VAL A 125 -0.26 -1.26 -14.46
N THR A 126 0.39 -1.66 -13.36
CA THR A 126 -0.25 -1.73 -12.04
C THR A 126 -0.77 -0.36 -11.62
N GLU A 127 0.03 0.70 -11.75
CA GLU A 127 -0.40 2.07 -11.44
C GLU A 127 -1.55 2.54 -12.35
N GLN A 128 -1.47 2.27 -13.66
CA GLN A 128 -2.56 2.57 -14.59
C GLN A 128 -3.86 1.86 -14.20
N SER A 129 -3.78 0.59 -13.79
CA SER A 129 -4.96 -0.17 -13.36
C SER A 129 -5.57 0.38 -12.07
N LEU A 130 -4.75 0.86 -11.13
CA LEU A 130 -5.22 1.53 -9.92
C LEU A 130 -6.05 2.78 -10.27
N TYR A 131 -5.52 3.65 -11.14
CA TYR A 131 -6.24 4.85 -11.55
C TYR A 131 -7.50 4.54 -12.36
N ALA A 132 -7.46 3.57 -13.28
CA ALA A 132 -8.64 3.11 -14.00
C ALA A 132 -9.73 2.60 -13.05
N GLY A 133 -9.36 1.89 -11.99
CA GLY A 133 -10.28 1.47 -10.93
C GLY A 133 -10.85 2.64 -10.13
N ILE A 134 -10.01 3.62 -9.74
CA ILE A 134 -10.43 4.84 -9.03
C ILE A 134 -11.44 5.65 -9.85
N GLU A 135 -11.26 5.74 -11.17
CA GLU A 135 -12.20 6.43 -12.07
C GLU A 135 -13.59 5.79 -12.08
N GLN A 136 -13.70 4.49 -11.77
CA GLN A 136 -14.98 3.80 -11.64
C GLN A 136 -15.61 3.91 -10.25
N ALA A 137 -14.91 4.46 -9.25
CA ALA A 137 -15.41 4.61 -7.88
C ALA A 137 -16.30 5.86 -7.73
N VAL A 138 -17.41 5.87 -8.48
CA VAL A 138 -18.39 6.97 -8.53
C VAL A 138 -19.79 6.49 -8.11
N ASP A 139 -20.65 7.44 -7.73
CA ASP A 139 -22.05 7.13 -7.38
C ASP A 139 -22.77 6.42 -8.53
N GLY A 140 -23.55 5.39 -8.20
CA GLY A 140 -24.27 4.54 -9.16
C GLY A 140 -23.49 3.32 -9.68
N ASN A 141 -22.16 3.29 -9.57
CA ASN A 141 -21.36 2.12 -9.95
C ASN A 141 -21.32 1.04 -8.85
N ARG A 142 -20.87 -0.16 -9.22
CA ARG A 142 -20.68 -1.32 -8.35
C ARG A 142 -19.20 -1.64 -8.18
N LEU A 143 -18.85 -2.35 -7.11
CA LEU A 143 -17.48 -2.86 -6.91
C LEU A 143 -16.97 -3.70 -8.09
N GLY A 144 -17.88 -4.41 -8.77
CA GLY A 144 -17.55 -5.17 -9.98
C GLY A 144 -17.06 -4.31 -11.15
N ASP A 145 -17.51 -3.05 -11.25
CA ASP A 145 -17.06 -2.13 -12.31
C ASP A 145 -15.60 -1.71 -12.08
N ILE A 146 -15.23 -1.49 -10.81
CA ILE A 146 -13.84 -1.25 -10.40
C ILE A 146 -12.97 -2.48 -10.74
N SER A 147 -13.41 -3.69 -10.35
CA SER A 147 -12.67 -4.91 -10.64
C SER A 147 -12.51 -5.16 -12.14
N ALA A 148 -13.56 -4.90 -12.93
CA ALA A 148 -13.53 -5.05 -14.39
C ALA A 148 -12.56 -4.07 -15.05
N ALA A 149 -12.51 -2.81 -14.60
CA ALA A 149 -11.55 -1.83 -15.11
C ALA A 149 -10.10 -2.21 -14.79
N VAL A 150 -9.83 -2.66 -13.55
CA VAL A 150 -8.51 -3.16 -13.15
C VAL A 150 -8.10 -4.36 -13.99
N GLN A 151 -8.97 -5.38 -14.08
CA GLN A 151 -8.68 -6.61 -14.80
C GLN A 151 -8.43 -6.36 -16.30
N SER A 152 -9.29 -5.58 -16.95
CA SER A 152 -9.13 -5.27 -18.39
C SER A 152 -7.80 -4.57 -18.64
N THR A 153 -7.45 -3.58 -17.81
CA THR A 153 -6.19 -2.83 -17.94
C THR A 153 -4.96 -3.73 -17.84
N VAL A 154 -4.93 -4.68 -16.89
CA VAL A 154 -3.77 -5.55 -16.71
C VAL A 154 -3.71 -6.70 -17.72
N GLU A 155 -4.85 -7.28 -18.09
CA GLU A 155 -4.92 -8.40 -19.05
C GLU A 155 -4.61 -7.92 -20.48
N ASP A 156 -5.06 -6.73 -20.89
CA ASP A 156 -4.70 -6.12 -22.18
C ASP A 156 -3.19 -5.86 -22.31
N ALA A 157 -2.50 -5.68 -21.18
CA ALA A 157 -1.06 -5.51 -21.14
C ALA A 157 -0.27 -6.85 -21.09
N GLY A 158 -0.96 -7.99 -20.99
CA GLY A 158 -0.39 -9.34 -20.92
C GLY A 158 0.01 -9.78 -19.50
N TYR A 159 -0.58 -9.20 -18.46
CA TYR A 159 -0.40 -9.61 -17.07
C TYR A 159 -1.67 -10.30 -16.52
N SER A 160 -1.61 -10.79 -15.28
CA SER A 160 -2.72 -11.46 -14.61
C SER A 160 -3.02 -10.81 -13.25
N VAL A 161 -4.28 -10.88 -12.80
CA VAL A 161 -4.72 -10.42 -11.48
C VAL A 161 -4.54 -11.53 -10.43
N VAL A 162 -4.00 -11.18 -9.26
CA VAL A 162 -3.97 -12.06 -8.09
C VAL A 162 -5.39 -12.17 -7.52
N ARG A 163 -5.86 -13.41 -7.25
CA ARG A 163 -7.25 -13.66 -6.83
C ARG A 163 -7.42 -13.99 -5.34
N ASP A 164 -6.33 -14.28 -4.64
CA ASP A 164 -6.37 -14.65 -3.22
C ASP A 164 -6.44 -13.43 -2.28
N PHE A 165 -6.20 -12.23 -2.82
CA PHE A 165 -6.26 -10.97 -2.08
C PHE A 165 -7.18 -9.98 -2.79
N VAL A 166 -7.85 -9.16 -2.00
CA VAL A 166 -8.81 -8.15 -2.48
C VAL A 166 -8.61 -6.82 -1.74
N GLY A 167 -9.14 -5.74 -2.32
CA GLY A 167 -9.34 -4.50 -1.57
C GLY A 167 -10.43 -4.66 -0.50
N HIS A 168 -10.52 -3.71 0.41
CA HIS A 168 -11.44 -3.75 1.54
C HIS A 168 -11.96 -2.35 1.91
N GLY A 169 -13.08 -2.30 2.61
CA GLY A 169 -13.48 -1.10 3.33
C GLY A 169 -12.45 -0.76 4.41
N ILE A 170 -12.33 0.52 4.75
CA ILE A 170 -11.43 0.99 5.80
C ILE A 170 -12.07 2.18 6.53
N GLY A 171 -11.87 2.24 7.85
CA GLY A 171 -12.51 3.25 8.68
C GLY A 171 -12.09 3.15 10.13
N LYS A 172 -13.04 2.75 10.99
CA LYS A 172 -12.77 2.48 12.41
C LYS A 172 -12.10 1.13 12.61
N ASN A 173 -12.27 0.21 11.66
CA ASN A 173 -11.54 -1.04 11.58
C ASN A 173 -10.56 -1.00 10.40
N LEU A 174 -9.49 -1.79 10.50
CA LEU A 174 -8.48 -1.90 9.45
C LEU A 174 -9.10 -2.50 8.17
N HIS A 175 -9.93 -3.53 8.34
CA HIS A 175 -10.72 -4.16 7.28
C HIS A 175 -12.21 -4.04 7.64
N GLU A 176 -12.99 -3.41 6.75
CA GLU A 176 -14.44 -3.29 6.79
C GLU A 176 -15.05 -3.89 5.51
N ASP A 177 -16.35 -4.17 5.55
CA ASP A 177 -17.15 -4.63 4.39
C ASP A 177 -17.34 -3.55 3.31
#